data_AF-A0A127Z568-F1
#
_entry.id   AF-A0A127Z568-F1
#
_cell.length_a   1.000
_cell.length_b   1.000
_cell.length_c   1.000
_cell.angle_alpha   90.00
_cell.angle_beta   90.00
_cell.angle_gamma   90.00
#
_symmetry.space_group_name_H-M   'P 1'
#
loop_
_entity.id
_entity.type
_entity.pdbx_description
1 polymer ?
#
loop_
_entity_poly.entity_id
_entity_poly.type
_entity_poly.pdbx_seq_one_letter_code
_entity_poly.pdbx_strand_id
1 'polypeptide(L)'
;MSIKQRCGLAVALVFLLAFIQVALVAAADGDVICSTQPPILPNNVEYTKKCDNPKPASTDEARWPCFTQKYGTMFGTDIYPAATVSHDADNTLLMAKNGDLLPLTEFTPKDAVKSFSIRYIYAGISLHYNPSNDPGCRSIRVEKWDPNGKYGLSVLVGPLNEQQVVVSSMDKESKYFCGELLEINLLPDA
;
A
#
# COMPACT_ATOMS: atom_id res chain seq x y z
N MET A 1 -25.39 32.78 -53.83
CA MET A 1 -24.94 32.58 -52.43
C MET A 1 -23.43 32.35 -52.43
N SER A 2 -22.69 33.23 -51.76
CA SER A 2 -21.23 33.41 -51.92
C SER A 2 -20.43 32.34 -51.16
N ILE A 3 -19.46 31.73 -51.84
CA ILE A 3 -18.51 30.72 -51.33
C ILE A 3 -17.76 31.20 -50.07
N LYS A 4 -17.64 32.52 -49.86
CA LYS A 4 -16.99 33.11 -48.67
C LYS A 4 -17.72 32.82 -47.35
N GLN A 5 -19.01 32.52 -47.37
CA GLN A 5 -19.80 32.32 -46.15
C GLN A 5 -19.72 30.88 -45.60
N ARG A 6 -19.22 29.92 -46.38
CA ARG A 6 -19.10 28.51 -45.98
C ARG A 6 -17.80 28.19 -45.23
N CYS A 7 -16.73 28.96 -45.44
CA CYS A 7 -15.46 28.75 -44.74
C CYS A 7 -15.47 29.25 -43.29
N GLY A 8 -16.21 30.33 -43.00
CA GLY A 8 -16.28 30.88 -41.64
C GLY A 8 -16.95 29.94 -40.62
N LEU A 9 -17.95 29.19 -41.06
CA LEU A 9 -18.69 28.25 -40.22
C LEU A 9 -17.86 27.01 -39.87
N ALA A 10 -17.05 26.52 -40.80
CA ALA A 10 -16.14 25.39 -40.57
C ALA A 10 -15.02 25.74 -39.58
N VAL A 11 -14.45 26.95 -39.68
CA VAL A 11 -13.41 27.42 -38.75
C VAL A 11 -13.98 27.58 -37.34
N ALA A 12 -15.16 28.18 -37.18
CA ALA A 12 -15.81 28.31 -35.88
C ALA A 12 -16.10 26.95 -35.22
N LEU A 13 -16.52 25.95 -36.01
CA LEU A 13 -16.81 24.60 -35.50
C LEU A 13 -15.53 23.86 -35.05
N VAL A 14 -14.41 24.02 -35.77
CA VAL A 14 -13.11 23.45 -35.37
C VAL A 14 -12.61 24.08 -34.08
N PHE A 15 -12.74 25.39 -33.91
CA PHE A 15 -12.39 26.05 -32.65
C PHE A 15 -13.30 25.57 -31.51
N LEU A 16 -14.62 25.45 -31.72
CA LEU A 16 -15.54 24.95 -30.71
C LEU A 16 -15.23 23.51 -30.29
N LEU A 17 -14.90 22.62 -31.25
CA LEU A 17 -14.48 21.25 -30.97
C LEU A 17 -13.13 21.17 -30.24
N ALA A 18 -12.18 22.05 -30.57
CA ALA A 18 -10.90 22.13 -29.85
C ALA A 18 -11.09 22.59 -28.40
N PHE A 19 -11.98 23.55 -28.14
CA PHE A 19 -12.31 23.98 -26.78
C PHE A 19 -13.02 22.90 -25.96
N ILE A 20 -13.87 22.07 -26.59
CA ILE A 20 -14.50 20.92 -25.93
C ILE A 20 -13.45 19.88 -25.48
N GLN A 21 -12.41 19.64 -26.29
CA GLN A 21 -11.33 18.73 -25.88
C GLN A 21 -10.48 19.29 -24.73
N VAL A 22 -10.23 20.59 -24.69
CA VAL A 22 -9.49 21.21 -23.57
C VAL A 22 -10.31 21.20 -22.26
N ALA A 23 -11.63 21.39 -22.35
CA ALA A 23 -12.51 21.33 -21.18
C ALA A 23 -12.67 19.90 -20.62
N LEU A 24 -12.63 18.87 -21.47
CA LEU A 24 -12.67 17.47 -21.05
C LEU A 24 -11.41 17.02 -20.30
N VAL A 25 -10.25 17.61 -20.59
CA VAL A 25 -9.01 17.33 -19.85
C VAL A 25 -9.01 18.02 -18.48
N ALA A 26 -9.56 19.24 -18.37
CA ALA A 26 -9.66 19.96 -17.10
C ALA A 26 -10.76 19.41 -16.16
N ALA A 27 -11.81 18.76 -16.69
CA ALA A 27 -12.83 18.10 -15.88
C ALA A 27 -12.37 16.72 -15.35
N ALA A 28 -11.18 16.26 -15.74
CA ALA A 28 -10.51 15.09 -15.19
C ALA A 28 -9.49 15.44 -14.10
N ASP A 29 -9.53 16.68 -13.57
CA ASP A 29 -8.84 17.08 -12.33
C ASP A 29 -9.49 16.45 -11.09
N GLY A 30 -9.81 15.15 -11.16
CA GLY A 30 -9.82 14.33 -9.98
C GLY A 30 -8.36 14.17 -9.57
N ASP A 31 -7.90 14.98 -8.61
CA ASP A 31 -6.57 14.92 -8.00
C ASP A 31 -6.10 13.46 -7.95
N VAL A 32 -5.17 13.09 -8.83
CA VAL A 32 -4.56 11.77 -8.77
C VAL A 32 -3.66 11.82 -7.55
N ILE A 33 -4.18 11.35 -6.41
CA ILE A 33 -3.41 11.30 -5.17
C ILE A 33 -2.33 10.24 -5.35
N CYS A 34 -1.14 10.69 -5.72
CA CYS A 34 0.06 9.86 -5.84
C CYS A 34 0.77 9.76 -4.49
N SER A 35 1.47 8.66 -4.28
CA SER A 35 2.49 8.58 -3.21
C SER A 35 3.54 9.66 -3.42
N THR A 36 4.02 10.20 -2.30
CA THR A 36 5.12 11.19 -2.28
C THR A 36 6.48 10.55 -2.01
N GLN A 37 6.50 9.24 -1.78
CA GLN A 37 7.69 8.48 -1.44
C GLN A 37 8.20 7.67 -2.66
N PRO A 38 9.52 7.54 -2.81
CA PRO A 38 10.06 6.61 -3.81
C PRO A 38 9.68 5.17 -3.45
N PRO A 39 9.62 4.26 -4.44
CA PRO A 39 9.44 2.84 -4.18
C PRO A 39 10.51 2.28 -3.23
N ILE A 40 10.13 1.26 -2.46
CA ILE A 40 11.07 0.54 -1.59
C ILE A 40 12.07 -0.22 -2.45
N LEU A 41 13.35 0.07 -2.26
CA LEU A 41 14.40 -0.68 -2.93
C LEU A 41 14.53 -2.10 -2.35
N PRO A 42 14.77 -3.11 -3.19
CA PRO A 42 14.95 -4.47 -2.72
C PRO A 42 16.19 -4.60 -1.82
N ASN A 43 16.03 -5.37 -0.74
CA ASN A 43 17.09 -5.78 0.17
C ASN A 43 16.96 -7.28 0.45
N ASN A 44 17.13 -8.07 -0.62
CA ASN A 44 16.89 -9.50 -0.62
C ASN A 44 17.78 -10.25 0.38
N VAL A 45 19.06 -9.86 0.50
CA VAL A 45 20.01 -10.54 1.40
C VAL A 45 19.55 -10.44 2.86
N GLU A 46 19.10 -9.28 3.31
CA GLU A 46 18.60 -9.12 4.69
C GLU A 46 17.21 -9.72 4.87
N TYR A 47 16.34 -9.62 3.86
CA TYR A 47 15.03 -10.28 3.86
C TYR A 47 15.18 -11.80 4.05
N THR A 48 15.98 -12.45 3.21
CA THR A 48 16.15 -13.91 3.16
C THR A 48 16.72 -14.46 4.47
N LYS A 49 17.59 -13.71 5.16
CA LYS A 49 18.10 -14.06 6.49
C LYS A 49 17.01 -14.09 7.58
N LYS A 50 15.96 -13.30 7.41
CA LYS A 50 14.87 -13.15 8.40
C LYS A 50 13.66 -14.04 8.07
N CYS A 51 13.34 -14.21 6.79
CA CYS A 51 12.10 -14.85 6.35
C CYS A 51 12.28 -16.23 5.71
N ASP A 52 13.28 -16.42 4.84
CA ASP A 52 13.44 -17.67 4.07
C ASP A 52 14.33 -18.69 4.81
N ASN A 53 15.27 -18.23 5.63
CA ASN A 53 16.13 -19.06 6.47
C ASN A 53 15.98 -18.68 7.96
N PRO A 54 14.78 -18.82 8.54
CA PRO A 54 14.58 -18.47 9.93
C PRO A 54 15.51 -19.32 10.80
N LYS A 55 16.26 -18.66 11.71
CA LYS A 55 17.01 -19.40 12.72
C LYS A 55 16.03 -20.29 13.50
N PRO A 56 16.44 -21.51 13.89
CA PRO A 56 15.61 -22.33 14.77
C PRO A 56 15.24 -21.53 16.01
N ALA A 57 13.99 -21.68 16.46
CA ALA A 57 13.41 -20.96 17.59
C ALA A 57 13.99 -21.42 18.95
N SER A 58 15.32 -21.45 19.07
CA SER A 58 16.02 -21.69 20.32
C SER A 58 16.26 -20.34 21.00
N THR A 59 15.39 -20.08 21.98
CA THR A 59 15.50 -19.07 23.06
C THR A 59 15.53 -17.60 22.63
N ASP A 60 14.42 -16.92 22.92
CA ASP A 60 14.27 -15.47 23.08
C ASP A 60 14.38 -14.53 21.85
N GLU A 61 14.78 -15.01 20.67
CA GLU A 61 14.68 -14.19 19.45
C GLU A 61 13.21 -14.12 18.97
N ALA A 62 12.60 -12.93 19.08
CA ALA A 62 11.25 -12.67 18.60
C ALA A 62 11.11 -13.08 17.12
N ARG A 63 10.16 -13.96 16.82
CA ARG A 63 9.85 -14.41 15.47
C ARG A 63 9.53 -13.23 14.56
N TRP A 64 10.40 -13.05 13.57
CA TRP A 64 10.37 -11.92 12.65
C TRP A 64 9.12 -12.02 11.75
N PRO A 65 8.28 -10.97 11.64
CA PRO A 65 7.09 -11.04 10.79
C PRO A 65 7.47 -10.87 9.31
N CYS A 66 6.92 -11.70 8.44
CA CYS A 66 7.14 -11.69 7.02
C CYS A 66 5.79 -11.56 6.32
N PHE A 67 5.68 -10.54 5.49
CA PHE A 67 4.43 -10.14 4.84
C PHE A 67 4.49 -10.49 3.36
N THR A 68 3.38 -11.05 2.87
CA THR A 68 3.18 -11.35 1.46
C THR A 68 1.94 -10.62 0.94
N GLN A 69 2.09 -9.67 0.01
CA GLN A 69 0.99 -9.08 -0.74
C GLN A 69 0.53 -10.06 -1.83
N LYS A 70 -0.63 -10.71 -1.62
CA LYS A 70 -1.21 -11.67 -2.58
C LYS A 70 -2.01 -10.99 -3.68
N TYR A 71 -2.79 -9.98 -3.32
CA TYR A 71 -3.63 -9.20 -4.23
C TYR A 71 -3.43 -7.71 -4.01
N GLY A 72 -3.51 -6.93 -5.09
CA GLY A 72 -3.19 -5.51 -5.08
C GLY A 72 -1.69 -5.25 -5.30
N THR A 73 -1.26 -4.02 -5.08
CA THR A 73 0.14 -3.61 -5.25
C THR A 73 0.57 -2.67 -4.14
N MET A 74 1.83 -2.74 -3.76
CA MET A 74 2.48 -1.73 -2.92
C MET A 74 3.07 -0.57 -3.73
N PHE A 75 2.88 -0.57 -5.05
CA PHE A 75 3.26 0.57 -5.88
C PHE A 75 2.40 1.79 -5.52
N GLY A 76 3.04 2.92 -5.26
CA GLY A 76 2.34 4.14 -4.85
C GLY A 76 1.78 4.10 -3.42
N THR A 77 2.34 3.28 -2.54
CA THR A 77 2.06 3.33 -1.10
C THR A 77 3.07 4.21 -0.38
N ASP A 78 2.59 4.97 0.60
CA ASP A 78 3.48 5.66 1.54
C ASP A 78 3.69 4.82 2.81
N ILE A 79 4.90 4.85 3.35
CA ILE A 79 5.29 4.11 4.54
C ILE A 79 5.82 5.08 5.59
N TYR A 80 5.28 5.00 6.80
CA TYR A 80 5.61 5.92 7.88
C TYR A 80 5.90 5.17 9.18
N PRO A 81 6.79 5.70 10.03
CA PRO A 81 6.89 5.20 11.40
C PRO A 81 5.59 5.54 12.13
N ALA A 82 5.11 4.65 13.02
CA ALA A 82 3.84 4.92 13.72
C ALA A 82 3.96 6.06 14.77
N ALA A 83 5.19 6.44 15.15
CA ALA A 83 5.49 7.60 15.98
C ALA A 83 6.38 8.58 15.20
N THR A 84 6.19 9.88 15.41
CA THR A 84 6.86 11.01 14.74
C THR A 84 8.34 11.16 15.12
N VAL A 85 9.11 10.07 15.08
CA VAL A 85 10.55 10.10 15.35
C VAL A 85 11.30 10.42 14.05
N SER A 86 12.10 11.47 14.15
CA SER A 86 13.02 12.10 13.19
C SER A 86 13.31 11.37 11.87
N HIS A 87 13.27 12.16 10.80
CA HIS A 87 13.73 11.82 9.46
C HIS A 87 15.24 11.54 9.43
N ASP A 88 15.68 10.31 9.73
CA ASP A 88 17.07 9.91 9.45
C ASP A 88 17.22 9.52 7.96
N ALA A 89 18.33 9.88 7.34
CA ALA A 89 18.51 9.78 5.89
C ALA A 89 18.56 8.33 5.33
N ASP A 90 18.47 7.31 6.18
CA ASP A 90 18.52 5.87 5.83
C ASP A 90 17.21 5.13 6.23
N ASN A 91 16.10 5.83 5.98
CA ASN A 91 14.75 5.67 6.53
C ASN A 91 13.91 4.47 6.05
N THR A 92 14.50 3.47 5.40
CA THR A 92 13.70 2.35 4.90
C THR A 92 13.25 1.47 6.06
N LEU A 93 11.98 1.64 6.46
CA LEU A 93 11.35 0.90 7.58
C LEU A 93 11.16 -0.58 7.28
N LEU A 94 11.14 -0.94 5.99
CA LEU A 94 10.90 -2.29 5.49
C LEU A 94 12.10 -2.78 4.68
N MET A 95 12.35 -4.07 4.71
CA MET A 95 13.24 -4.76 3.77
C MET A 95 12.35 -5.57 2.83
N ALA A 96 12.50 -5.35 1.53
CA ALA A 96 11.73 -6.03 0.51
C ALA A 96 12.54 -7.13 -0.16
N LYS A 97 11.91 -8.26 -0.49
CA LYS A 97 12.57 -9.34 -1.24
C LYS A 97 12.87 -8.94 -2.69
N ASN A 98 11.89 -8.30 -3.33
CA ASN A 98 11.92 -7.80 -4.71
C ASN A 98 11.37 -6.37 -4.73
N GLY A 99 11.94 -5.46 -5.51
CA GLY A 99 11.57 -4.04 -5.43
C GLY A 99 11.70 -3.22 -6.70
N ASP A 100 11.91 -3.82 -7.89
CA ASP A 100 12.13 -2.99 -9.09
C ASP A 100 11.54 -3.48 -10.41
N LEU A 101 10.90 -4.66 -10.50
CA LEU A 101 10.44 -5.17 -11.81
C LEU A 101 9.05 -5.83 -11.84
N LEU A 102 8.43 -6.07 -10.69
CA LEU A 102 7.10 -6.66 -10.52
C LEU A 102 6.55 -6.16 -9.18
N PRO A 103 5.23 -6.18 -8.92
CA PRO A 103 4.68 -5.63 -7.68
C PRO A 103 5.44 -6.24 -6.50
N LEU A 104 5.90 -5.38 -5.59
CA LEU A 104 6.56 -5.79 -4.36
C LEU A 104 5.58 -6.70 -3.59
N THR A 105 5.87 -8.00 -3.64
CA THR A 105 4.98 -9.02 -3.07
C THR A 105 5.41 -9.41 -1.68
N GLU A 106 6.65 -9.19 -1.28
CA GLU A 106 7.22 -9.76 -0.07
C GLU A 106 8.11 -8.74 0.66
N PHE A 107 7.83 -8.53 1.94
CA PHE A 107 8.60 -7.61 2.77
C PHE A 107 8.54 -7.97 4.25
N THR A 108 9.41 -7.34 5.02
CA THR A 108 9.46 -7.47 6.47
C THR A 108 9.99 -6.18 7.11
N PRO A 109 9.61 -5.80 8.34
CA PRO A 109 10.21 -4.65 9.01
C PRO A 109 11.73 -4.81 9.16
N LYS A 110 12.47 -3.72 8.97
CA LYS A 110 13.92 -3.66 9.23
C LYS A 110 14.22 -3.91 10.71
N ASP A 111 13.31 -3.48 11.59
CA ASP A 111 13.34 -3.65 13.04
C ASP A 111 12.01 -4.20 13.56
N ALA A 112 12.03 -5.42 14.12
CA ALA A 112 10.83 -6.13 14.55
C ALA A 112 10.08 -5.45 15.70
N VAL A 113 10.75 -4.59 16.48
CA VAL A 113 10.15 -3.89 17.64
C VAL A 113 9.69 -2.47 17.32
N LYS A 114 9.83 -2.02 16.06
CA LYS A 114 9.33 -0.71 15.62
C LYS A 114 7.99 -0.85 14.91
N SER A 115 7.03 -0.03 15.33
CA SER A 115 5.76 0.12 14.65
C SER A 115 5.90 0.88 13.34
N PHE A 116 5.13 0.51 12.33
CA PHE A 116 5.05 1.22 11.05
C PHE A 116 3.62 1.22 10.52
N SER A 117 3.35 2.09 9.56
CA SER A 117 2.09 2.12 8.81
C SER A 117 2.35 2.14 7.31
N ILE A 118 1.55 1.39 6.55
CA ILE A 118 1.52 1.41 5.09
C ILE A 118 0.20 2.05 4.69
N ARG A 119 0.25 3.12 3.91
CA ARG A 119 -0.92 3.82 3.38
C ARG A 119 -1.06 3.54 1.89
N TYR A 120 -2.11 2.83 1.52
CA TYR A 120 -2.49 2.60 0.14
C TYR A 120 -3.29 3.81 -0.35
N ILE A 121 -2.58 4.82 -0.83
CA ILE A 121 -3.14 6.12 -1.20
C ILE A 121 -4.28 5.97 -2.21
N TYR A 122 -4.06 5.18 -3.26
CA TYR A 122 -5.05 4.92 -4.31
C TYR A 122 -6.30 4.16 -3.82
N ALA A 123 -6.18 3.44 -2.71
CA ALA A 123 -7.26 2.61 -2.16
C ALA A 123 -8.01 3.29 -1.00
N GLY A 124 -7.44 4.34 -0.42
CA GLY A 124 -8.06 4.99 0.74
C GLY A 124 -7.95 4.20 2.04
N ILE A 125 -6.96 3.32 2.16
CA ILE A 125 -6.82 2.38 3.30
C ILE A 125 -5.40 2.43 3.86
N SER A 126 -5.28 2.22 5.17
CA SER A 126 -4.02 2.07 5.88
C SER A 126 -3.94 0.73 6.61
N LEU A 127 -2.76 0.13 6.61
CA LEU A 127 -2.38 -0.98 7.48
C LEU A 127 -1.39 -0.44 8.52
N HIS A 128 -1.62 -0.75 9.79
CA HIS A 128 -0.75 -0.39 10.89
C HIS A 128 -0.21 -1.66 11.55
N TYR A 129 1.11 -1.74 11.66
CA TYR A 129 1.82 -2.78 12.40
C TYR A 129 2.30 -2.22 13.74
N ASN A 130 1.96 -2.92 14.82
CA ASN A 130 2.44 -2.63 16.16
C ASN A 130 2.98 -3.92 16.82
N PRO A 131 4.27 -4.01 17.13
CA PRO A 131 4.81 -5.15 17.86
C PRO A 131 4.28 -5.18 19.30
N SER A 132 4.15 -6.38 19.87
CA SER A 132 3.85 -6.58 21.29
C SER A 132 5.14 -6.70 22.11
N ASN A 133 5.00 -6.55 23.42
CA ASN A 133 6.02 -6.98 24.38
C ASN A 133 6.12 -8.52 24.46
N ASP A 134 5.10 -9.25 24.01
CA ASP A 134 5.12 -10.71 23.95
C ASP A 134 5.94 -11.16 22.73
N PRO A 135 7.00 -11.97 22.91
CA PRO A 135 7.89 -12.37 21.83
C PRO A 135 7.14 -13.04 20.67
N GLY A 136 7.31 -12.51 19.46
CA GLY A 136 6.68 -13.05 18.25
C GLY A 136 5.18 -12.75 18.11
N CYS A 137 4.64 -11.86 18.94
CA CYS A 137 3.27 -11.40 18.84
C CYS A 137 3.18 -9.92 18.44
N ARG A 138 2.06 -9.54 17.84
CA ARG A 138 1.85 -8.25 17.20
C ARG A 138 0.38 -7.93 17.06
N SER A 139 0.08 -6.64 16.99
CA SER A 139 -1.22 -6.12 16.61
C SER A 139 -1.15 -5.56 15.19
N ILE A 140 -2.07 -6.02 14.34
CA ILE A 140 -2.36 -5.35 13.08
C ILE A 140 -3.65 -4.59 13.23
N ARG A 141 -3.66 -3.35 12.75
CA ARG A 141 -4.88 -2.56 12.56
C ARG A 141 -5.02 -2.20 11.10
N VAL A 142 -6.22 -2.30 10.58
CA VAL A 142 -6.57 -1.82 9.25
C VAL A 142 -7.58 -0.68 9.42
N GLU A 143 -7.44 0.37 8.62
CA GLU A 143 -8.26 1.58 8.71
C GLU A 143 -8.58 2.09 7.30
N LYS A 144 -9.87 2.11 6.95
CA LYS A 144 -10.36 2.79 5.75
C LYS A 144 -10.62 4.26 6.08
N TRP A 145 -9.91 5.16 5.41
CA TRP A 145 -9.98 6.61 5.65
C TRP A 145 -10.59 7.37 4.47
N ASP A 146 -10.64 6.79 3.27
CA ASP A 146 -11.50 7.28 2.20
C ASP A 146 -12.85 6.56 2.25
N PRO A 147 -13.94 7.25 2.64
CA PRO A 147 -15.27 6.66 2.66
C PRO A 147 -15.78 6.24 1.27
N ASN A 148 -15.23 6.84 0.20
CA ASN A 148 -15.60 6.56 -1.18
C ASN A 148 -14.65 5.55 -1.85
N GLY A 149 -13.62 5.10 -1.12
CA GLY A 149 -12.66 4.10 -1.59
C GLY A 149 -13.38 2.79 -1.94
N LYS A 150 -13.15 2.28 -3.14
CA LYS A 150 -13.78 1.05 -3.66
C LYS A 150 -12.97 -0.20 -3.37
N TYR A 151 -12.22 -0.20 -2.27
CA TYR A 151 -11.31 -1.27 -1.91
C TYR A 151 -11.57 -1.71 -0.47
N GLY A 152 -11.30 -2.98 -0.23
CA GLY A 152 -11.20 -3.60 1.08
C GLY A 152 -9.81 -4.20 1.28
N LEU A 153 -9.35 -4.22 2.52
CA LEU A 153 -8.07 -4.81 2.89
C LEU A 153 -8.31 -5.92 3.92
N SER A 154 -7.73 -7.08 3.67
CA SER A 154 -7.64 -8.14 4.68
C SER A 154 -6.23 -8.64 4.89
N VAL A 155 -5.94 -9.03 6.12
CA VAL A 155 -4.67 -9.60 6.55
C VAL A 155 -4.95 -10.98 7.15
N LEU A 156 -4.38 -12.02 6.55
CA LEU A 156 -4.44 -13.41 7.01
C LEU A 156 -3.15 -13.77 7.74
N VAL A 157 -3.24 -14.62 8.77
CA VAL A 157 -2.10 -15.05 9.57
C VAL A 157 -1.91 -16.56 9.45
N GLY A 158 -0.68 -16.97 9.10
CA GLY A 158 -0.25 -18.36 9.03
C GLY A 158 -0.63 -19.10 7.74
N PRO A 159 -0.08 -20.32 7.53
CA PRO A 159 -0.27 -21.10 6.29
C PRO A 159 -1.68 -21.69 6.13
N LEU A 160 -2.50 -21.64 7.18
CA LEU A 160 -3.86 -22.22 7.22
C LEU A 160 -4.97 -21.15 7.31
N ASN A 161 -4.63 -19.86 7.22
CA ASN A 161 -5.61 -18.75 7.29
C ASN A 161 -6.46 -18.77 8.57
N GLU A 162 -5.89 -19.21 9.70
CA GLU A 162 -6.63 -19.43 10.95
C GLU A 162 -7.13 -18.12 11.60
N GLN A 163 -6.46 -17.00 11.32
CA GLN A 163 -6.86 -15.70 11.84
C GLN A 163 -6.82 -14.64 10.74
N GLN A 164 -7.91 -13.88 10.63
CA GLN A 164 -8.06 -12.79 9.68
C GLN A 164 -8.40 -11.47 10.38
N VAL A 165 -7.90 -10.37 9.83
CA VAL A 165 -8.36 -8.98 10.05
C VAL A 165 -8.91 -8.49 8.72
N VAL A 166 -10.14 -7.97 8.67
CA VAL A 166 -10.78 -7.54 7.43
C VAL A 166 -11.38 -6.16 7.64
N VAL A 167 -11.19 -5.25 6.70
CA VAL A 167 -11.96 -4.01 6.59
C VAL A 167 -12.47 -3.88 5.16
N SER A 168 -13.78 -3.72 5.01
CA SER A 168 -14.46 -3.41 3.74
C SER A 168 -15.31 -2.13 3.82
N SER A 169 -15.77 -1.73 5.01
CA SER A 169 -16.52 -0.48 5.28
C SER A 169 -15.67 0.57 6.02
N MET A 170 -16.24 1.73 6.41
CA MET A 170 -15.58 2.82 7.15
C MET A 170 -15.09 2.45 8.58
N ASP A 171 -14.84 1.16 8.80
CA ASP A 171 -14.52 0.61 10.10
C ASP A 171 -12.99 0.54 10.29
N LYS A 172 -12.59 0.64 11.56
CA LYS A 172 -11.24 0.35 11.98
C LYS A 172 -11.28 -1.00 12.65
N GLU A 173 -10.53 -1.95 12.13
CA GLU A 173 -10.43 -3.28 12.71
C GLU A 173 -9.03 -3.54 13.18
N SER A 174 -8.90 -4.12 14.37
CA SER A 174 -7.60 -4.50 14.90
C SER A 174 -7.66 -5.89 15.49
N LYS A 175 -6.58 -6.65 15.28
CA LYS A 175 -6.42 -7.97 15.86
C LYS A 175 -5.00 -8.16 16.34
N TYR A 176 -4.90 -8.87 17.44
CA TYR A 176 -3.66 -9.32 18.01
C TYR A 176 -3.43 -10.78 17.61
N PHE A 177 -2.20 -11.12 17.23
CA PHE A 177 -1.84 -12.48 16.85
C PHE A 177 -0.35 -12.74 17.00
N CYS A 178 0.01 -14.02 17.05
CA CYS A 178 1.38 -14.51 17.14
C CYS A 178 1.62 -15.46 15.97
N GLY A 179 2.73 -15.29 15.25
CA GLY A 179 3.00 -16.09 14.04
C GLY A 179 3.73 -15.32 12.94
N GLU A 180 4.57 -16.02 12.17
CA GLU A 180 5.60 -15.41 11.31
C GLU A 180 5.05 -14.87 9.99
N LEU A 181 4.06 -15.54 9.40
CA LEU A 181 3.61 -15.25 8.05
C LEU A 181 2.30 -14.48 8.06
N LEU A 182 2.29 -13.37 7.33
CA LEU A 182 1.11 -12.55 7.08
C LEU A 182 0.85 -12.45 5.58
N GLU A 183 -0.40 -12.64 5.17
CA GLU A 183 -0.81 -12.42 3.79
C GLU A 183 -1.75 -11.23 3.69
N ILE A 184 -1.41 -10.27 2.86
CA ILE A 184 -2.19 -9.05 2.64
C ILE A 184 -2.96 -9.20 1.32
N ASN A 185 -4.27 -9.01 1.40
CA ASN A 185 -5.18 -9.03 0.27
C ASN A 185 -5.87 -7.67 0.17
N LEU A 186 -5.46 -6.87 -0.81
CA LEU A 186 -6.11 -5.60 -1.16
C LEU A 186 -6.92 -5.82 -2.43
N LEU A 187 -8.24 -5.81 -2.29
CA LEU A 187 -9.17 -6.17 -3.37
C LEU A 187 -10.22 -5.06 -3.54
N PRO A 188 -10.77 -4.87 -4.75
CA PRO A 188 -11.95 -4.03 -4.91
C PRO A 188 -13.11 -4.55 -4.06
N ASP A 189 -13.91 -3.64 -3.49
CA ASP A 189 -15.19 -3.99 -2.88
C ASP A 189 -16.12 -4.56 -3.96
N ALA A 190 -16.89 -5.59 -3.57
CA ALA A 190 -17.85 -6.25 -4.45
C ALA A 190 -19.14 -5.45 -4.63
#